data_AF-A0A165WDN3-F1
#
_entry.id   AF-A0A165WDN3-F1
#
_cell.length_a   1.000
_cell.length_b   1.000
_cell.length_c   1.000
_cell.angle_alpha   90.00
_cell.angle_beta   90.00
_cell.angle_gamma   90.00
#
_symmetry.space_group_name_H-M   'P 1'
#
loop_
_entity.id
_entity.type
_entity.pdbx_description
1 polymer ?
#
loop_
_entity_poly.entity_id
_entity_poly.type
_entity_poly.pdbx_seq_one_letter_code
_entity_poly.pdbx_strand_id
1 'polypeptide(L)'
;EVTVFALPKTKASATGEDVYWAKQQGPEDPHFALQNHFRINNPDLDSPIFSWKHSKGLRPLTKSAFMKRLSTAASYLNHADFKGHSIRIGATLEYLLRGVSFEVVKSMGRWSSDAFAVYLRKHAVIMAPYMQDTPQLEPFTRYAMPPVR
;
A
#
# COMPACT_ATOMS: atom_id res chain seq x y z
N GLU A 1 16.41 -4.89 -4.51
CA GLU A 1 16.21 -5.78 -3.35
C GLU A 1 14.72 -5.87 -3.06
N VAL A 2 14.23 -7.08 -2.77
CA VAL A 2 12.83 -7.36 -2.41
C VAL A 2 12.81 -7.85 -0.99
N THR A 3 11.95 -7.27 -0.15
CA THR A 3 11.67 -7.77 1.19
C THR A 3 10.37 -8.56 1.16
N VAL A 4 10.37 -9.74 1.78
CA VAL A 4 9.20 -10.61 1.94
C VAL A 4 9.08 -10.98 3.41
N PHE A 5 7.86 -10.94 3.94
CA PHE A 5 7.57 -11.47 5.27
C PHE A 5 6.16 -12.06 5.29
N ALA A 6 5.99 -13.11 6.10
CA ALA A 6 4.74 -13.81 6.23
C ALA A 6 3.86 -13.17 7.30
N LEU A 7 2.61 -12.88 6.97
CA LEU A 7 1.59 -12.60 7.98
C LEU A 7 0.99 -13.92 8.43
N PRO A 8 0.89 -14.21 9.75
CA PRO A 8 0.40 -15.50 10.24
C PRO A 8 -1.09 -15.73 9.97
N LYS A 9 -1.87 -14.66 9.83
CA LYS A 9 -3.31 -14.70 9.54
C LYS A 9 -3.78 -13.39 8.92
N THR A 10 -4.73 -13.47 8.00
CA THR A 10 -5.41 -12.30 7.42
C THR A 10 -6.93 -12.47 7.54
N LYS A 11 -7.69 -11.43 7.13
CA LYS A 11 -9.16 -11.55 7.03
C LYS A 11 -9.57 -12.63 6.02
N ALA A 12 -8.76 -12.85 4.99
CA ALA A 12 -9.07 -13.74 3.87
C ALA A 12 -8.40 -15.12 3.98
N SER A 13 -7.33 -15.25 4.76
CA SER A 13 -6.57 -16.49 4.92
C SER A 13 -6.29 -16.80 6.39
N ALA A 14 -6.75 -17.96 6.84
CA ALA A 14 -6.49 -18.45 8.20
C ALA A 14 -5.04 -18.92 8.39
N THR A 15 -4.38 -19.36 7.31
CA THR A 15 -3.00 -19.81 7.28
C THR A 15 -2.00 -18.68 7.01
N GLY A 16 -2.50 -17.45 6.88
CA GLY A 16 -1.65 -16.32 6.54
C GLY A 16 -1.37 -16.18 5.06
N GLU A 17 -0.64 -15.12 4.71
CA GLU A 17 -0.22 -14.78 3.35
C GLU A 17 1.07 -13.96 3.41
N ASP A 18 1.91 -14.08 2.38
CA ASP A 18 3.10 -13.26 2.25
C ASP A 18 2.75 -11.82 1.86
N VAL A 19 3.55 -10.90 2.39
CA VAL A 19 3.56 -9.50 1.98
C VAL A 19 4.98 -9.18 1.53
N TYR A 20 5.07 -8.45 0.43
CA TYR A 20 6.34 -8.13 -0.19
C TYR A 20 6.35 -6.71 -0.75
N TRP A 21 7.55 -6.14 -0.83
CA TRP A 21 7.79 -4.89 -1.53
C TRP A 21 9.21 -4.88 -2.11
N ALA A 22 9.36 -4.15 -3.20
CA ALA A 22 10.67 -3.78 -3.71
C ALA A 22 11.12 -2.46 -3.07
N LYS A 23 12.42 -2.35 -2.80
CA LYS A 23 13.05 -1.09 -2.36
C LYS A 23 12.68 0.06 -3.32
N GLN A 24 12.27 1.19 -2.77
CA GLN A 24 11.96 2.42 -3.52
C GLN A 24 13.04 3.48 -3.31
N GLN A 25 12.93 4.59 -4.05
CA GLN A 25 13.74 5.78 -3.84
C GLN A 25 12.94 6.82 -3.06
N GLY A 26 13.62 7.56 -2.18
CA GLY A 26 13.03 8.64 -1.41
C GLY A 26 12.47 8.23 -0.04
N PRO A 27 11.79 9.16 0.66
CA PRO A 27 11.35 8.97 2.04
C PRO A 27 10.28 7.89 2.20
N GLU A 28 9.58 7.53 1.12
CA GLU A 28 8.50 6.55 1.13
C GLU A 28 8.96 5.11 0.86
N ASP A 29 10.28 4.84 0.97
CA ASP A 29 10.82 3.50 0.84
C ASP A 29 10.40 2.61 2.04
N PRO A 30 9.55 1.58 1.81
CA PRO A 30 9.10 0.70 2.89
C PRO A 30 10.25 -0.10 3.51
N HIS A 31 11.33 -0.36 2.76
CA HIS A 31 12.50 -1.06 3.29
C HIS A 31 13.21 -0.20 4.33
N PHE A 32 13.55 1.05 3.99
CA PHE A 32 14.10 2.01 4.95
C PHE A 32 13.17 2.25 6.14
N ALA A 33 11.86 2.42 5.90
CA ALA A 33 10.88 2.65 6.96
C ALA A 33 10.83 1.49 7.98
N LEU A 34 10.87 0.24 7.51
CA LEU A 34 10.89 -0.93 8.38
C LEU A 34 12.21 -1.04 9.16
N GLN A 35 13.36 -0.81 8.52
CA GLN A 35 14.66 -0.81 9.21
C GLN A 35 14.71 0.25 10.31
N ASN A 36 14.20 1.45 10.01
CA ASN A 36 14.12 2.52 11.00
C ASN A 36 13.18 2.16 12.16
N HIS A 37 12.05 1.49 11.87
CA HIS A 37 11.15 0.98 12.89
C HIS A 37 11.86 0.00 13.84
N PHE A 38 12.62 -0.97 13.32
CA PHE A 38 13.39 -1.88 14.15
C PHE A 38 14.49 -1.18 14.95
N ARG A 39 15.19 -0.22 14.36
CA ARG A 39 16.21 0.57 15.07
C ARG A 39 15.63 1.35 16.27
N ILE A 40 14.45 1.96 16.11
CA ILE A 40 13.84 2.80 17.15
C ILE A 40 13.11 1.95 18.19
N ASN A 41 12.27 1.03 17.73
CA ASN A 41 11.35 0.29 18.58
C ASN A 41 11.92 -1.02 19.10
N ASN A 42 12.81 -1.65 18.33
CA ASN A 42 13.48 -2.92 18.63
C ASN A 42 12.54 -3.96 19.27
N PRO A 43 11.45 -4.35 18.59
CA PRO A 43 10.58 -5.40 19.09
C PRO A 43 11.32 -6.74 19.14
N ASP A 44 11.07 -7.53 20.18
CA ASP A 44 11.59 -8.90 20.28
C ASP A 44 11.00 -9.79 19.18
N LEU A 45 11.65 -10.93 18.89
CA LEU A 45 11.23 -11.84 17.82
C LEU A 45 9.81 -12.39 18.00
N ASP A 46 9.36 -12.56 19.24
CA ASP A 46 8.02 -13.05 19.57
C ASP A 46 6.96 -11.92 19.66
N SER A 47 7.39 -10.65 19.57
CA SER A 47 6.48 -9.51 19.58
C SER A 47 5.89 -9.23 18.20
N PRO A 48 4.65 -8.68 18.10
CA PRO A 48 4.11 -8.25 16.82
C PRO A 48 5.05 -7.27 16.11
N ILE A 49 5.33 -7.50 14.83
CA ILE A 49 6.37 -6.79 14.06
C ILE A 49 6.26 -5.26 14.11
N PHE A 50 5.03 -4.71 14.13
CA PHE A 50 4.77 -3.27 14.22
C PHE A 50 4.56 -2.77 15.66
N SER A 51 5.19 -3.42 16.64
CA SER A 51 5.14 -2.94 18.03
C SER A 51 6.04 -1.72 18.22
N TRP A 52 5.57 -0.75 19.00
CA TRP A 52 6.25 0.52 19.20
C TRP A 52 6.39 0.88 20.68
N LYS A 53 7.42 1.68 21.00
CA LYS A 53 7.71 2.12 22.37
C LYS A 53 6.67 3.14 22.84
N HIS A 54 5.81 2.72 23.75
CA HIS A 54 4.87 3.60 24.45
C HIS A 54 5.41 3.91 25.87
N SER A 55 4.92 4.99 26.48
CA SER A 55 5.26 5.39 27.86
C SER A 55 5.02 4.33 28.95
N LYS A 56 4.30 3.25 28.62
CA LYS A 56 3.92 2.16 29.53
C LYS A 56 4.46 0.80 29.02
N GLY A 57 5.55 0.82 28.25
CA GLY A 57 6.15 -0.36 27.63
C GLY A 57 5.81 -0.53 26.15
N LEU A 58 6.36 -1.57 25.54
CA LEU A 58 6.17 -1.91 24.13
C LEU A 58 4.72 -2.35 23.88
N ARG A 59 4.11 -1.89 22.78
CA ARG A 59 2.73 -2.23 22.43
C ARG A 59 2.55 -2.44 20.92
N PRO A 60 1.68 -3.36 20.48
CA PRO A 60 1.35 -3.51 19.07
C PRO A 60 0.70 -2.23 18.52
N LEU A 61 1.06 -1.82 17.30
CA LEU A 61 0.38 -0.74 16.61
C LEU A 61 -1.04 -1.16 16.22
N THR A 62 -2.03 -0.59 16.89
CA THR A 62 -3.44 -0.81 16.56
C THR A 62 -3.91 0.13 15.46
N LYS A 63 -5.00 -0.23 14.78
CA LYS A 63 -5.67 0.65 13.81
C LYS A 63 -6.01 2.01 14.42
N SER A 64 -6.55 2.04 15.64
CA SER A 64 -6.94 3.30 16.29
C SER A 64 -5.73 4.19 16.58
N ALA A 65 -4.63 3.62 17.08
CA ALA A 65 -3.39 4.36 17.32
C ALA A 65 -2.78 4.90 16.01
N PHE A 66 -2.75 4.07 14.96
CA PHE A 66 -2.27 4.47 13.65
C PHE A 66 -3.10 5.61 13.05
N MET A 67 -4.43 5.48 13.04
CA MET A 67 -5.32 6.53 12.53
C MET A 67 -5.20 7.83 13.33
N LYS A 68 -5.08 7.75 14.66
CA LYS A 68 -4.85 8.93 15.50
C LYS A 68 -3.55 9.64 15.11
N ARG A 69 -2.47 8.89 14.88
CA ARG A 69 -1.18 9.46 14.47
C ARG A 69 -1.28 10.14 13.10
N LEU A 70 -1.95 9.52 12.13
CA LEU A 70 -2.19 10.12 10.82
C LEU A 70 -3.02 11.40 10.91
N SER A 71 -4.08 11.41 11.71
CA SER A 71 -4.91 12.60 11.92
C SER A 71 -4.10 13.74 12.53
N THR A 72 -3.28 13.47 13.54
CA THR A 72 -2.36 14.48 14.11
C THR A 72 -1.40 15.05 13.06
N ALA A 73 -0.80 14.20 12.22
CA ALA A 73 0.08 14.67 11.15
C ALA A 73 -0.67 15.50 10.09
N ALA A 74 -1.88 15.09 9.72
CA ALA A 74 -2.73 15.81 8.77
C ALA A 74 -3.10 17.20 9.31
N SER A 75 -3.50 17.29 10.58
CA SER A 75 -3.82 18.56 11.22
C SER A 75 -2.62 19.51 11.25
N TYR A 76 -1.42 18.99 11.55
CA TYR A 76 -0.19 19.79 11.54
C TYR A 76 0.10 20.38 10.14
N LEU A 77 -0.27 19.66 9.08
CA LEU A 77 -0.09 20.09 7.69
C LEU A 77 -1.31 20.81 7.11
N ASN A 78 -2.33 21.15 7.91
CA ASN A 78 -3.61 21.72 7.46
C ASN A 78 -4.31 20.91 6.35
N HIS A 79 -4.14 19.58 6.36
CA HIS A 79 -4.80 18.68 5.44
C HIS A 79 -6.07 18.06 6.02
N ALA A 80 -6.99 17.70 5.13
CA ALA A 80 -8.20 16.99 5.50
C ALA A 80 -7.89 15.63 6.16
N ASP A 81 -8.79 15.25 7.04
CA ASP A 81 -8.67 14.08 7.88
C ASP A 81 -8.63 12.77 7.05
N PHE A 82 -7.54 12.01 7.15
CA PHE A 82 -7.39 10.76 6.39
C PHE A 82 -8.29 9.66 6.96
N LYS A 83 -9.04 8.98 6.09
CA LYS A 83 -9.72 7.73 6.44
C LYS A 83 -8.88 6.56 5.97
N GLY A 84 -8.97 5.41 6.67
CA GLY A 84 -8.22 4.21 6.27
C GLY A 84 -8.51 3.77 4.82
N HIS A 85 -9.73 4.03 4.32
CA HIS A 85 -10.09 3.79 2.93
C HIS A 85 -9.29 4.67 1.94
N SER A 86 -8.98 5.92 2.32
CA SER A 86 -8.19 6.85 1.50
C SER A 86 -6.77 6.34 1.25
N ILE A 87 -6.20 5.56 2.16
CA ILE A 87 -4.86 4.96 1.99
C ILE A 87 -4.87 3.98 0.81
N ARG A 88 -5.92 3.14 0.70
CA ARG A 88 -6.06 2.20 -0.42
C ARG A 88 -6.29 2.92 -1.74
N ILE A 89 -7.11 3.97 -1.76
CA ILE A 89 -7.30 4.83 -2.94
C ILE A 89 -5.96 5.43 -3.37
N GLY A 90 -5.23 6.05 -2.42
CA GLY A 90 -3.94 6.69 -2.68
C GLY A 90 -2.90 5.73 -3.23
N ALA A 91 -2.71 4.58 -2.59
CA ALA A 91 -1.75 3.57 -3.05
C ALA A 91 -2.11 3.02 -4.45
N THR A 92 -3.39 2.73 -4.70
CA THR A 92 -3.87 2.28 -6.01
C THR A 92 -3.58 3.32 -7.08
N LEU A 93 -3.94 4.59 -6.80
CA LEU A 93 -3.72 5.69 -7.74
C LEU A 93 -2.23 5.91 -8.00
N GLU A 94 -1.39 5.90 -6.98
CA GLU A 94 0.06 6.11 -7.09
C GLU A 94 0.71 5.09 -8.03
N TYR A 95 0.42 3.79 -7.84
CA TYR A 95 1.00 2.76 -8.70
C TYR A 95 0.49 2.84 -10.14
N LEU A 96 -0.80 3.13 -10.34
CA LEU A 96 -1.36 3.28 -11.69
C LEU A 96 -0.77 4.49 -12.41
N LEU A 97 -0.54 5.61 -11.72
CA LEU A 97 0.13 6.79 -12.28
C LEU A 97 1.60 6.53 -12.63
N ARG A 98 2.24 5.56 -11.98
CA ARG A 98 3.58 5.05 -12.31
C ARG A 98 3.57 4.03 -13.46
N GLY A 99 2.42 3.78 -14.10
CA GLY A 99 2.28 2.86 -15.22
C GLY A 99 2.25 1.38 -14.82
N VAL A 100 2.10 1.06 -13.54
CA VAL A 100 1.87 -0.33 -13.11
C VAL A 100 0.51 -0.79 -13.64
N SER A 101 0.44 -2.00 -14.20
CA SER A 101 -0.82 -2.53 -14.76
C SER A 101 -1.88 -2.76 -13.67
N PHE A 102 -3.15 -2.76 -14.07
CA PHE A 102 -4.25 -2.99 -13.13
C PHE A 102 -4.16 -4.37 -12.47
N GLU A 103 -3.78 -5.40 -13.22
CA GLU A 103 -3.59 -6.76 -12.67
C GLU A 103 -2.46 -6.83 -11.65
N VAL A 104 -1.33 -6.14 -11.88
CA VAL A 104 -0.25 -6.08 -10.88
C VAL A 104 -0.70 -5.32 -9.64
N VAL A 105 -1.40 -4.19 -9.78
CA VAL A 105 -1.96 -3.46 -8.63
C VAL A 105 -2.98 -4.32 -7.87
N LYS A 106 -3.80 -5.09 -8.59
CA LYS A 106 -4.77 -6.05 -8.03
C LYS A 106 -4.07 -7.13 -7.20
N SER A 107 -3.00 -7.72 -7.75
CA SER A 107 -2.16 -8.71 -7.05
C SER A 107 -1.46 -8.10 -5.82
N MET A 108 -0.86 -6.92 -5.96
CA MET A 108 -0.19 -6.22 -4.85
C MET A 108 -1.15 -5.89 -3.70
N GLY A 109 -2.38 -5.48 -4.02
CA GLY A 109 -3.42 -5.23 -3.04
C GLY A 109 -4.12 -6.49 -2.52
N ARG A 110 -3.72 -7.67 -3.00
CA ARG A 110 -4.24 -8.99 -2.60
C ARG A 110 -5.75 -9.10 -2.78
N TRP A 111 -6.26 -8.51 -3.87
CA TRP A 111 -7.66 -8.61 -4.24
C TRP A 111 -7.89 -9.86 -5.09
N SER A 112 -8.73 -10.76 -4.60
CA SER A 112 -9.15 -11.96 -5.35
C SER A 112 -10.23 -11.68 -6.41
N SER A 113 -10.82 -10.49 -6.41
CA SER A 113 -11.88 -10.07 -7.33
C SER A 113 -11.70 -8.63 -7.80
N ASP A 114 -12.58 -8.16 -8.68
CA ASP A 114 -12.55 -6.79 -9.22
C ASP A 114 -13.06 -5.72 -8.22
N ALA A 115 -13.18 -6.08 -6.94
CA ALA A 115 -13.47 -5.14 -5.87
C ALA A 115 -12.43 -4.00 -5.77
N PHE A 116 -11.24 -4.16 -6.34
CA PHE A 116 -10.24 -3.09 -6.41
C PHE A 116 -10.71 -1.89 -7.26
N ALA A 117 -11.65 -2.10 -8.20
CA ALA A 117 -12.16 -1.05 -9.09
C ALA A 117 -12.82 0.12 -8.33
N VAL A 118 -13.38 -0.12 -7.14
CA VAL A 118 -14.00 0.94 -6.32
C VAL A 118 -12.98 1.96 -5.80
N TYR A 119 -11.69 1.62 -5.82
CA TYR A 119 -10.59 2.49 -5.39
C TYR A 119 -10.01 3.33 -6.53
N LEU A 120 -10.44 3.10 -7.79
CA LEU A 120 -9.97 3.86 -8.94
C LEU A 120 -10.49 5.30 -8.88
N ARG A 121 -9.60 6.27 -9.10
CA ARG A 121 -9.88 7.71 -9.18
C ARG A 121 -9.04 8.31 -10.31
N LYS A 122 -9.40 9.49 -10.83
CA LYS A 122 -8.71 10.14 -11.96
C LYS A 122 -8.62 9.27 -13.23
N HIS A 123 -9.74 8.65 -13.61
CA HIS A 123 -9.81 7.73 -14.75
C HIS A 123 -9.17 8.28 -16.04
N ALA A 124 -9.45 9.52 -16.43
CA ALA A 124 -8.89 10.10 -17.65
C ALA A 124 -7.35 10.09 -17.67
N VAL A 125 -6.70 10.39 -16.54
CA VAL A 125 -5.22 10.41 -16.45
C VAL A 125 -4.65 9.00 -16.48
N ILE A 126 -5.28 8.06 -15.76
CA ILE A 126 -4.87 6.65 -15.76
C ILE A 126 -5.01 6.05 -17.17
N MET A 127 -6.04 6.45 -17.90
CA MET A 127 -6.37 5.90 -19.21
C MET A 127 -5.61 6.58 -20.36
N ALA A 128 -5.12 7.81 -20.18
CA ALA A 128 -4.47 8.59 -21.23
C ALA A 128 -3.34 7.84 -21.96
N PRO A 129 -2.42 7.11 -21.28
CA PRO A 129 -1.37 6.35 -21.98
C PRO A 129 -1.90 5.25 -22.91
N TYR A 130 -3.13 4.77 -22.69
CA TYR A 130 -3.79 3.72 -23.47
C TYR A 130 -4.64 4.26 -24.62
N MET A 131 -4.95 5.56 -24.63
CA MET A 131 -5.79 6.23 -25.63
C MET A 131 -4.98 7.00 -26.68
N GLN A 132 -3.66 7.07 -26.54
CA GLN A 132 -2.77 7.74 -27.47
C GLN A 132 -2.60 6.93 -28.76
N ASP A 133 -2.51 7.63 -29.89
CA ASP A 133 -2.34 7.07 -31.25
C ASP A 133 -1.09 6.19 -31.39
N THR A 134 -0.08 6.43 -30.54
CA THR A 134 1.04 5.51 -30.31
C THR A 134 1.04 5.12 -28.83
N PRO A 135 0.48 3.96 -28.44
CA PRO A 135 0.41 3.61 -27.04
C PRO A 135 1.82 3.41 -26.49
N GLN A 136 2.19 4.22 -25.50
CA GLN A 136 3.54 4.20 -24.90
C GLN A 136 3.87 2.86 -24.22
N LEU A 137 2.88 1.98 -24.06
CA LEU A 137 2.93 0.71 -23.36
C LEU A 137 2.56 -0.50 -24.27
N GLU A 138 2.73 -0.36 -25.60
CA GLU A 138 2.18 -1.27 -26.64
C GLU A 138 2.39 -2.80 -26.48
N PRO A 139 3.42 -3.36 -25.82
CA PRO A 139 3.42 -4.81 -25.55
C PRO A 139 2.51 -5.22 -24.37
N PHE A 140 2.20 -4.31 -23.45
CA PHE A 140 1.57 -4.59 -22.16
C PHE A 140 0.10 -4.13 -22.06
N THR A 141 -0.32 -3.20 -22.92
CA THR A 141 -1.68 -2.64 -22.95
C THR A 141 -2.77 -3.71 -23.08
N ARG A 142 -2.52 -4.79 -23.84
CA ARG A 142 -3.49 -5.89 -24.07
C ARG A 142 -3.79 -6.74 -22.83
N TYR A 143 -2.86 -6.80 -21.87
CA TYR A 143 -3.00 -7.61 -20.64
C TYR A 143 -3.27 -6.77 -19.38
N ALA A 144 -3.13 -5.45 -19.48
CA ALA A 144 -3.13 -4.54 -18.34
C ALA A 144 -4.50 -3.91 -18.04
N MET A 145 -5.45 -3.98 -18.96
CA MET A 145 -6.74 -3.31 -18.86
C MET A 145 -7.80 -4.22 -18.23
N PRO A 146 -8.57 -3.74 -17.23
CA PRO A 146 -9.70 -4.50 -16.72
C PRO A 146 -10.73 -4.69 -17.84
N PRO A 147 -11.46 -5.83 -17.86
CA PRO A 147 -12.48 -6.08 -18.86
C PRO A 147 -13.51 -4.94 -18.87
N VAL A 148 -13.87 -4.49 -20.08
CA VAL A 148 -14.95 -3.52 -20.27
C VAL A 148 -16.23 -4.15 -19.73
N ARG A 149 -16.90 -3.45 -18.81
CA ARG A 149 -18.20 -3.89 -18.27
C ARG A 149 -19.30 -3.83 -19.33
#